data_AF-A0A6I5CUF3-F1
#
_entry.id   AF-A0A6I5CUF3-F1
#
_cell.length_a   1.000
_cell.length_b   1.000
_cell.length_c   1.000
_cell.angle_alpha   90.00
_cell.angle_beta   90.00
_cell.angle_gamma   90.00
#
_symmetry.space_group_name_H-M   'P 1'
#
loop_
_entity.id
_entity.type
_entity.pdbx_description
1 polymer ?
#
loop_
_entity_poly.entity_id
_entity_poly.type
_entity_poly.pdbx_seq_one_letter_code
_entity_poly.pdbx_strand_id
1 'polypeptide(L)'
;MLFARLAQVSREVAAASARSRKTALLAELFREAAAEDVPVAIPYLAGRLPQGRLGVGWKVLDRPVPPAAEPSLTVREVDARLTDLGEVSGPGAQAERARIVGALLAAATEDEQRFLLGLLTGEVRQGALDAVA
;
A
#
# COMPACT_ATOMS: atom_id res chain seq x y z
N MET A 1 -3.58 -5.50 -11.23
CA MET A 1 -4.40 -4.26 -11.22
C MET A 1 -3.55 -3.07 -10.79
N LEU A 2 -3.95 -1.84 -11.11
CA LEU A 2 -3.25 -0.64 -10.66
C LEU A 2 -3.38 -0.45 -9.14
N PHE A 3 -2.29 -0.01 -8.51
CA PHE A 3 -2.23 0.29 -7.08
C PHE A 3 -3.14 1.47 -6.71
N ALA A 4 -3.25 2.48 -7.59
CA ALA A 4 -4.21 3.58 -7.45
C ALA A 4 -5.66 3.12 -7.24
N ARG A 5 -6.11 2.08 -7.94
CA ARG A 5 -7.48 1.55 -7.77
C ARG A 5 -7.68 0.99 -6.35
N LEU A 6 -6.68 0.30 -5.83
CA LEU A 6 -6.69 -0.25 -4.47
C LEU A 6 -6.69 0.88 -3.42
N ALA A 7 -5.83 1.89 -3.61
CA ALA A 7 -5.76 3.07 -2.75
C ALA A 7 -7.08 3.84 -2.73
N GLN A 8 -7.72 4.02 -3.90
CA GLN A 8 -9.03 4.65 -4.02
C GLN A 8 -10.10 3.88 -3.24
N VAL A 9 -10.24 2.57 -3.47
CA VAL A 9 -11.25 1.74 -2.79
C VAL A 9 -11.01 1.73 -1.29
N SER A 10 -9.76 1.68 -0.83
CA SER A 10 -9.44 1.77 0.59
C SER A 10 -9.99 3.06 1.23
N ARG A 11 -9.83 4.21 0.54
CA ARG A 11 -10.37 5.49 1.03
C ARG A 11 -11.90 5.53 1.00
N GLU A 12 -12.51 5.04 -0.08
CA GLU A 12 -13.98 5.02 -0.20
C GLU A 12 -14.63 4.15 0.89
N VAL A 13 -14.01 3.01 1.21
CA VAL A 13 -14.46 2.13 2.31
C VAL A 13 -14.30 2.81 3.67
N ALA A 14 -13.18 3.51 3.90
CA ALA A 14 -12.95 4.25 5.14
C ALA A 14 -13.95 5.42 5.30
N ALA A 15 -14.32 6.09 4.21
CA ALA A 15 -15.28 7.20 4.21
C ALA A 15 -16.75 6.75 4.31
N ALA A 16 -17.07 5.51 3.93
CA ALA A 16 -18.43 5.01 3.95
C ALA A 16 -18.91 4.72 5.38
N SER A 17 -20.12 5.17 5.73
CA SER A 17 -20.74 4.91 7.04
C SER A 17 -21.53 3.60 7.09
N ALA A 18 -22.07 3.13 5.96
CA ALA A 18 -22.89 1.92 5.88
C ALA A 18 -22.05 0.67 5.54
N ARG A 19 -22.19 -0.38 6.36
CA ARG A 19 -21.55 -1.70 6.14
C ARG A 19 -21.89 -2.30 4.76
N SER A 20 -23.12 -2.13 4.30
CA SER A 20 -23.57 -2.60 2.98
C SER A 20 -22.82 -1.90 1.85
N ARG A 21 -22.59 -0.58 1.95
CA ARG A 21 -21.82 0.19 0.97
C ARG A 21 -20.36 -0.27 0.93
N LYS A 22 -19.73 -0.47 2.10
CA LYS A 22 -18.37 -1.00 2.18
C LYS A 22 -18.25 -2.38 1.53
N THR A 23 -19.22 -3.26 1.81
CA THR A 23 -19.27 -4.61 1.21
C THR A 23 -19.40 -4.54 -0.31
N ALA A 24 -20.25 -3.65 -0.83
CA ALA A 24 -20.42 -3.45 -2.27
C ALA A 24 -19.12 -3.00 -2.95
N LEU A 25 -18.43 -2.01 -2.36
CA LEU A 25 -17.14 -1.51 -2.87
C LEU A 25 -16.08 -2.61 -2.95
N LEU A 26 -15.94 -3.41 -1.89
CA LEU A 26 -14.99 -4.53 -1.87
C LEU A 26 -15.37 -5.62 -2.87
N ALA A 27 -16.65 -5.93 -2.99
CA ALA A 27 -17.14 -6.93 -3.94
C ALA A 27 -16.93 -6.48 -5.40
N GLU A 28 -17.11 -5.20 -5.70
CA GLU A 28 -16.79 -4.61 -7.01
C GLU A 28 -15.29 -4.75 -7.32
N LEU A 29 -14.43 -4.34 -6.40
CA LEU A 29 -12.97 -4.47 -6.56
C LEU A 29 -12.55 -5.92 -6.84
N PHE A 30 -13.04 -6.88 -6.05
CA PHE A 30 -12.63 -8.28 -6.21
C PHE A 30 -13.22 -8.96 -7.45
N ARG A 31 -14.31 -8.44 -8.03
CA ARG A 31 -14.78 -8.90 -9.34
C ARG A 31 -13.89 -8.43 -10.49
N GLU A 32 -13.27 -7.27 -10.35
CA GLU A 32 -12.36 -6.67 -11.34
C GLU A 32 -10.92 -7.16 -11.20
N ALA A 33 -10.53 -7.62 -10.01
CA ALA A 33 -9.18 -8.08 -9.72
C ALA A 33 -8.86 -9.39 -10.44
N ALA A 34 -7.66 -9.45 -11.03
CA ALA A 34 -7.11 -10.70 -11.50
C ALA A 34 -6.78 -11.61 -10.30
N ALA A 35 -6.88 -12.92 -10.47
CA ALA A 35 -6.72 -13.89 -9.38
C ALA A 35 -5.35 -13.75 -8.68
N GLU A 36 -4.32 -13.35 -9.42
CA GLU A 36 -2.97 -13.11 -8.94
C GLU A 36 -2.81 -11.84 -8.09
N ASP A 37 -3.71 -10.85 -8.21
CA ASP A 37 -3.66 -9.63 -7.40
C ASP A 37 -4.31 -9.82 -6.02
N VAL A 38 -5.31 -10.71 -5.93
CA VAL A 38 -6.15 -10.89 -4.73
C VAL A 38 -5.35 -11.25 -3.47
N PRO A 39 -4.36 -12.17 -3.50
CA PRO A 39 -3.56 -12.51 -2.32
C PRO A 39 -2.81 -11.33 -1.70
N VAL A 40 -2.50 -10.30 -2.49
CA VAL A 40 -1.81 -9.07 -2.04
C VAL A 40 -2.83 -7.98 -1.69
N ALA A 41 -3.87 -7.82 -2.51
CA ALA A 41 -4.88 -6.78 -2.31
C ALA A 41 -5.63 -6.93 -0.96
N ILE A 42 -5.96 -8.17 -0.57
CA ILE A 42 -6.64 -8.45 0.71
C ILE A 42 -5.84 -7.94 1.92
N PRO A 43 -4.59 -8.38 2.16
CA PRO A 43 -3.83 -7.90 3.31
C PRO A 43 -3.62 -6.39 3.29
N TYR A 44 -3.40 -5.77 2.13
CA TYR A 44 -3.27 -4.31 2.02
C TYR A 44 -4.55 -3.58 2.43
N LEU A 45 -5.72 -4.05 2.01
CA LEU A 45 -7.01 -3.50 2.45
C LEU A 45 -7.29 -3.75 3.93
N ALA A 46 -6.70 -4.79 4.52
CA ALA A 46 -6.68 -5.01 5.96
C ALA A 46 -5.57 -4.20 6.68
N GLY A 47 -4.87 -3.31 5.97
CA GLY A 47 -3.81 -2.48 6.53
C GLY A 47 -2.54 -3.21 6.92
N ARG A 48 -2.29 -4.37 6.30
CA ARG A 48 -1.16 -5.24 6.61
C ARG A 48 -0.30 -5.43 5.38
N LEU A 49 1.01 -5.43 5.61
CA LEU A 49 2.00 -5.88 4.63
C LEU A 49 2.24 -7.39 4.82
N PRO A 50 2.13 -8.22 3.77
CA PRO A 50 2.50 -9.63 3.81
C PRO A 50 3.92 -9.88 4.34
N GLN A 51 4.84 -8.96 4.04
CA GLN A 51 6.24 -9.00 4.44
C GLN A 51 6.45 -8.70 5.94
N GLY A 52 5.43 -8.18 6.64
CA GLY A 52 5.55 -7.73 8.01
C GLY A 52 6.35 -6.43 8.15
N ARG A 53 7.24 -6.34 9.15
CA ARG A 53 8.00 -5.12 9.42
C ARG A 53 9.21 -5.01 8.50
N LEU A 54 9.26 -3.95 7.70
CA LEU A 54 10.31 -3.69 6.71
C LEU A 54 11.47 -2.83 7.24
N GLY A 55 11.62 -2.69 8.56
CA GLY A 55 12.78 -1.99 9.18
C GLY A 55 13.03 -0.55 8.69
N VAL A 56 12.02 0.12 8.13
CA VAL A 56 12.11 1.50 7.66
C VAL A 56 11.82 2.43 8.82
N GLY A 57 12.78 3.28 9.17
CA GLY A 57 12.63 4.25 10.25
C GLY A 57 11.82 5.48 9.83
N TRP A 58 11.18 6.15 10.80
CA TRP A 58 10.38 7.36 10.60
C TRP A 58 11.08 8.44 9.76
N LYS A 59 12.38 8.65 9.98
CA LYS A 59 13.19 9.63 9.22
C LYS A 59 13.18 9.42 7.70
N VAL A 60 13.02 8.17 7.24
CA VAL A 60 12.93 7.86 5.81
C VAL A 60 11.52 8.14 5.28
N LEU A 61 10.50 7.84 6.08
CA LEU A 61 9.09 7.98 5.71
C LEU A 61 8.61 9.44 5.73
N ASP A 62 9.18 10.26 6.62
CA ASP A 62 8.84 11.68 6.78
C ASP A 62 9.52 12.59 5.72
N ARG A 63 10.39 12.02 4.88
CA ARG A 63 11.06 12.80 3.83
C ARG A 63 10.07 13.09 2.69
N PRO A 64 9.83 14.37 2.33
CA PRO A 64 8.96 14.70 1.20
C PRO A 64 9.49 14.12 -0.11
N VAL A 65 8.63 13.45 -0.87
CA VAL A 65 8.94 12.93 -2.20
C VAL A 65 7.87 13.44 -3.18
N PRO A 66 8.24 14.15 -4.26
CA PRO A 66 7.28 14.60 -5.26
C PRO A 66 6.51 13.41 -5.86
N PRO A 67 5.17 13.47 -5.91
CA PRO A 67 4.37 12.39 -6.46
C PRO A 67 4.45 12.34 -7.98
N ALA A 68 4.23 11.15 -8.54
CA ALA A 68 3.99 10.97 -9.96
C ALA A 68 2.67 11.65 -10.38
N ALA A 69 2.62 12.18 -11.60
CA ALA A 69 1.42 12.82 -12.14
C ALA A 69 0.32 11.81 -12.51
N GLU A 70 0.73 10.61 -12.95
CA GLU A 70 -0.18 9.56 -13.41
C GLU A 70 0.14 8.22 -12.72
N PRO A 71 -0.88 7.40 -12.44
CA PRO A 71 -0.69 6.10 -11.82
C PRO A 71 -0.07 5.11 -12.81
N SER A 72 1.04 4.51 -12.42
CA SER A 72 1.74 3.49 -13.22
C SER A 72 2.02 2.20 -12.45
N LEU A 73 1.97 2.27 -11.11
CA LEU A 73 2.30 1.14 -10.24
C LEU A 73 1.17 0.11 -10.24
N THR A 74 1.53 -1.16 -10.42
CA THR A 74 0.62 -2.27 -10.13
C THR A 74 0.77 -2.75 -8.69
N VAL A 75 -0.29 -3.37 -8.15
CA VAL A 75 -0.27 -3.98 -6.80
C VAL A 75 0.88 -4.96 -6.65
N ARG A 76 1.14 -5.80 -7.66
CA ARG A 76 2.22 -6.81 -7.64
C ARG A 76 3.61 -6.19 -7.71
N GLU A 77 3.81 -5.12 -8.47
CA GLU A 77 5.10 -4.42 -8.51
C GLU A 77 5.42 -3.73 -7.19
N VAL A 78 4.41 -3.15 -6.52
CA VAL A 78 4.57 -2.60 -5.17
C VAL A 78 4.98 -3.72 -4.22
N ASP A 79 4.27 -4.85 -4.24
CA ASP A 79 4.57 -5.99 -3.37
C ASP A 79 5.95 -6.58 -3.58
N ALA A 80 6.37 -6.74 -4.83
CA ALA A 80 7.72 -7.21 -5.17
C ALA A 80 8.79 -6.27 -4.61
N ARG A 81 8.63 -4.95 -4.80
CA ARG A 81 9.58 -3.96 -4.27
C ARG A 81 9.62 -3.91 -2.75
N LEU A 82 8.50 -4.16 -2.08
CA LEU A 82 8.44 -4.25 -0.62
C LEU A 82 9.08 -5.56 -0.11
N THR A 83 8.98 -6.64 -0.87
CA THR A 83 9.72 -7.89 -0.60
C THR A 83 11.22 -7.66 -0.73
N ASP A 84 11.70 -7.07 -1.84
CA ASP A 84 13.11 -6.72 -2.03
C ASP A 84 13.62 -5.83 -0.88
N LEU A 85 12.81 -4.84 -0.48
CA LEU A 85 13.10 -3.97 0.66
C LEU A 85 13.29 -4.78 1.95
N GLY A 86 12.44 -5.78 2.20
CA GLY A 86 12.51 -6.66 3.37
C GLY A 86 13.84 -7.42 3.48
N GLU A 87 14.36 -7.86 2.33
CA GLU A 87 15.58 -8.67 2.21
C GLU A 87 16.89 -7.88 2.43
N VAL A 88 16.86 -6.55 2.33
CA VAL A 88 18.04 -5.69 2.49
C VAL A 88 18.67 -5.84 3.88
N SER A 89 19.91 -6.33 3.95
CA SER A 89 20.61 -6.54 5.22
C SER A 89 22.11 -6.23 5.14
N GLY A 90 22.76 -6.17 6.30
CA GLY A 90 24.21 -5.88 6.40
C GLY A 90 24.58 -4.39 6.38
N PRO A 91 25.88 -4.09 6.27
CA PRO A 91 26.39 -2.72 6.23
C PRO A 91 25.75 -1.90 5.10
N GLY A 92 25.27 -0.70 5.40
CA GLY A 92 24.62 0.17 4.41
C GLY A 92 23.12 -0.10 4.18
N ALA A 93 22.53 -1.10 4.83
CA ALA A 93 21.12 -1.47 4.67
C ALA A 93 20.14 -0.28 4.83
N GLN A 94 20.40 0.64 5.75
CA GLN A 94 19.52 1.80 5.96
C GLN A 94 19.50 2.76 4.78
N ALA A 95 20.66 2.99 4.14
CA ALA A 95 20.75 3.85 2.96
C ALA A 95 20.03 3.20 1.77
N GLU A 96 20.20 1.89 1.59
CA GLU A 96 19.54 1.17 0.51
C GLU A 96 18.02 1.08 0.72
N ARG A 97 17.56 0.82 1.95
CA ARG A 97 16.13 0.90 2.29
C ARG A 97 15.55 2.29 1.98
N ALA A 98 16.27 3.36 2.31
CA ALA A 98 15.85 4.73 2.00
C ALA A 98 15.83 5.05 0.50
N ARG A 99 16.72 4.44 -0.29
CA ARG A 99 16.75 4.56 -1.74
C ARG A 99 15.54 3.86 -2.37
N ILE A 100 15.26 2.62 -1.99
CA ILE A 100 14.14 1.83 -2.50
C ILE A 100 12.81 2.51 -2.15
N VAL A 101 12.61 2.90 -0.89
CA VAL A 101 11.39 3.60 -0.45
C VAL A 101 11.22 4.93 -1.19
N GLY A 102 12.29 5.71 -1.35
CA GLY A 102 12.24 6.96 -2.10
C GLY A 102 11.85 6.76 -3.57
N ALA A 103 12.39 5.74 -4.23
CA ALA A 103 12.06 5.40 -5.61
C ALA A 103 10.61 4.93 -5.75
N LEU A 104 10.12 4.11 -4.81
CA LEU A 104 8.74 3.64 -4.79
C LEU A 104 7.76 4.79 -4.59
N LEU A 105 8.04 5.71 -3.66
CA LEU A 105 7.22 6.90 -3.42
C LEU A 105 7.24 7.85 -4.63
N ALA A 106 8.39 8.04 -5.29
CA ALA A 106 8.48 8.91 -6.47
C ALA A 106 7.68 8.39 -7.67
N ALA A 107 7.52 7.07 -7.78
CA ALA A 107 6.70 6.43 -8.81
C ALA A 107 5.19 6.42 -8.45
N ALA A 108 4.85 6.70 -7.20
CA ALA A 108 3.48 6.72 -6.71
C ALA A 108 2.86 8.11 -6.87
N THR A 109 1.59 8.16 -7.26
CA THR A 109 0.75 9.36 -7.16
C THR A 109 0.56 9.76 -5.70
N GLU A 110 0.07 10.97 -5.46
CA GLU A 110 -0.14 11.50 -4.09
C GLU A 110 -1.04 10.57 -3.24
N ASP A 111 -2.10 10.05 -3.85
CA ASP A 111 -3.03 9.12 -3.24
C ASP A 111 -2.41 7.76 -2.91
N GLU A 112 -1.57 7.26 -3.81
CA GLU A 112 -0.82 6.02 -3.62
C GLU A 112 0.26 6.20 -2.53
N GLN A 113 0.95 7.34 -2.49
CA GLN A 113 1.92 7.66 -1.44
C GLN A 113 1.25 7.65 -0.06
N ARG A 114 0.11 8.32 0.09
CA ARG A 114 -0.66 8.31 1.36
C ARG A 114 -1.00 6.89 1.80
N PHE A 115 -1.49 6.08 0.87
CA PHE A 115 -1.86 4.69 1.18
C PHE A 115 -0.64 3.85 1.55
N LEU A 116 0.46 3.96 0.78
CA LEU A 116 1.70 3.25 1.03
C LEU A 116 2.35 3.63 2.37
N LEU A 117 2.38 4.93 2.70
CA LEU A 117 2.88 5.41 3.98
C LEU A 117 2.08 4.83 5.14
N GLY A 118 0.75 4.82 5.04
CA GLY A 118 -0.11 4.18 6.05
C GLY A 118 0.20 2.69 6.25
N LEU A 119 0.45 1.95 5.15
CA LEU A 119 0.85 0.53 5.21
C LEU A 119 2.21 0.36 5.90
N LEU A 120 3.18 1.22 5.55
CA LEU A 120 4.56 1.17 6.08
C LEU A 120 4.65 1.57 7.56
N THR A 121 3.84 2.54 8.01
CA THR A 121 3.76 2.96 9.42
C THR A 121 2.91 2.02 10.26
N GLY A 122 2.08 1.18 9.62
CA GLY A 122 1.08 0.37 10.30
C GLY A 122 -0.04 1.20 10.92
N GLU A 123 -0.22 2.45 10.47
CA GLU A 123 -1.35 3.31 10.85
C GLU A 123 -2.68 2.82 10.27
N VAL A 124 -2.63 1.93 9.26
CA VAL A 124 -3.82 1.27 8.70
C VAL A 124 -4.32 0.13 9.62
N ARG A 125 -4.02 0.15 10.93
CA ARG A 125 -4.60 -0.79 11.93
C ARG A 125 -6.13 -0.70 12.09
N GLN A 126 -6.79 0.15 11.30
CA GLN A 126 -8.23 0.14 11.04
C GLN A 126 -8.45 0.10 9.52
N GLY A 127 -7.98 -0.97 8.88
CA GLY A 127 -8.04 -1.08 7.43
C GLY A 127 -9.46 -1.10 6.88
N ALA A 128 -9.60 -0.90 5.57
CA ALA A 128 -10.87 -1.03 4.86
C ALA A 128 -11.61 -2.34 5.21
N LEU A 129 -10.89 -3.45 5.40
CA LEU A 129 -11.50 -4.73 5.79
C LEU A 129 -11.88 -4.82 7.27
N ASP A 130 -11.10 -4.25 8.18
CA ASP A 130 -11.47 -4.18 9.62
C ASP A 130 -12.73 -3.33 9.80
N ALA A 131 -12.92 -2.32 8.95
CA ALA A 131 -14.10 -1.46 8.96
C ALA A 131 -15.39 -2.18 8.50
N VAL A 132 -15.29 -3.42 8.02
CA VAL A 132 -16.40 -4.28 7.56
C VAL A 132 -16.58 -5.53 8.44
N ALA A 133 -15.58 -5.96 9.20
CA ALA A 133 -15.70 -7.09 10.14
C ALA A 133 -16.76 -6.79 11.22
#